data_AF-A8H7D9-F1
#
_entry.id   AF-A8H7D9-F1
#
_cell.length_a   1.000
_cell.length_b   1.000
_cell.length_c   1.000
_cell.angle_alpha   90.00
_cell.angle_beta   90.00
_cell.angle_gamma   90.00
#
_symmetry.space_group_name_H-M   'P 1'
#
loop_
_entity.id
_entity.type
_entity.pdbx_description
1 polymer ?
#
loop_
_entity_poly.entity_id
_entity_poly.type
_entity_poly.pdbx_seq_one_letter_code
_entity_poly.pdbx_strand_id
1 'polypeptide(L)'
;MARSTVNAWVAKYLSSGLKGLGAKKNKGRDSYLSSIQKQQLSADIEEQCKSSSGGRLTGDAILKYIQQQFNVDFHPNAIYKLLEQLGFSWVTSRSKHPKQSTEVQAAFKKVPTGNDP
;
A
#
# COMPACT_ATOMS: atom_id res chain seq x y z
N MET A 1 40.33 16.55 -0.56
CA MET A 1 39.44 16.51 0.63
C MET A 1 39.40 17.91 1.24
N ALA A 2 38.23 18.46 1.54
CA ALA A 2 38.12 19.81 2.11
C ALA A 2 38.32 19.80 3.63
N ARG A 3 38.96 20.85 4.18
CA ARG A 3 39.15 21.03 5.64
C ARG A 3 37.84 20.97 6.42
N SER A 4 36.76 21.49 5.83
CA SER A 4 35.40 21.45 6.39
C SER A 4 34.89 20.01 6.59
N THR A 5 35.15 19.11 5.64
CA THR A 5 34.75 17.71 5.73
C THR A 5 35.48 17.00 6.88
N VAL A 6 36.78 17.22 7.02
CA VAL A 6 37.59 16.61 8.11
C VAL A 6 37.09 17.09 9.48
N ASN A 7 36.88 18.39 9.65
CA ASN A 7 36.36 18.94 10.91
C ASN A 7 34.97 18.41 11.25
N ALA A 8 34.08 18.23 10.27
CA ALA A 8 32.76 17.66 10.50
C ALA A 8 32.82 16.19 10.96
N TRP A 9 33.77 15.40 10.43
CA TRP A 9 34.00 14.02 10.86
C TRP A 9 34.57 13.95 12.27
N VAL A 10 35.57 14.79 12.58
CA VAL A 10 36.16 14.88 13.93
C VAL A 10 35.09 15.28 14.95
N ALA A 11 34.27 16.29 14.66
CA ALA A 11 33.18 16.71 15.53
C ALA A 11 32.15 15.58 15.78
N LYS A 12 31.75 14.85 14.74
CA LYS A 12 30.83 13.69 14.87
C LYS A 12 31.43 12.56 15.69
N TYR A 13 32.72 12.29 15.52
CA TYR A 13 33.43 11.28 16.30
C TYR A 13 33.51 11.68 17.78
N LEU A 14 33.86 12.94 18.07
CA LEU A 14 33.92 13.42 19.44
C LEU A 14 32.54 13.43 20.12
N SER A 15 31.47 13.72 19.38
CA SER A 15 30.11 13.78 19.96
C SER A 15 29.46 12.41 20.16
N SER A 16 29.76 11.43 19.30
CA SER A 16 28.98 10.18 19.22
C SER A 16 29.83 8.92 18.97
N GLY A 17 31.15 9.05 19.07
CA GLY A 17 32.12 7.96 18.87
C GLY A 17 32.05 7.37 17.45
N LEU A 18 32.45 6.10 17.34
CA LEU A 18 32.38 5.35 16.08
C LEU A 18 30.97 5.28 15.48
N LYS A 19 29.91 5.28 16.32
CA LYS A 19 28.52 5.30 15.85
C LYS A 19 28.19 6.56 15.03
N GLY A 20 28.85 7.68 15.34
CA GLY A 20 28.68 8.96 14.64
C GLY A 20 29.23 8.99 13.21
N LEU A 21 30.16 8.08 12.90
CA LEU A 21 30.79 7.96 11.58
C LEU A 21 30.01 7.03 10.63
N GLY A 22 29.01 6.30 11.15
CA GLY A 22 28.15 5.46 10.33
C GLY A 22 27.38 6.26 9.28
N ALA A 23 27.25 5.70 8.08
CA ALA A 23 26.44 6.29 7.03
C ALA A 23 24.97 6.37 7.48
N LYS A 24 24.45 7.59 7.60
CA LYS A 24 23.03 7.80 7.89
C LYS A 24 22.23 7.62 6.60
N LYS A 25 21.10 6.91 6.69
CA LYS A 25 20.15 6.83 5.58
C LYS A 25 19.61 8.24 5.32
N ASN A 26 19.71 8.69 4.08
CA ASN A 26 19.12 9.97 3.68
C ASN A 26 17.59 9.88 3.84
N LYS A 27 16.97 10.93 4.36
CA LYS A 27 15.52 11.01 4.64
C LYS A 27 14.67 10.73 3.40
N GLY A 28 15.19 11.01 2.20
CA GLY A 28 14.43 10.93 0.95
C GLY A 28 13.45 12.09 0.80
N ARG A 29 12.59 12.01 -0.22
CA ARG A 29 11.55 13.00 -0.48
C ARG A 29 10.38 12.80 0.48
N ASP A 30 9.86 13.91 1.01
CA ASP A 30 8.67 13.87 1.86
C ASP A 30 7.44 13.37 1.06
N SER A 31 6.51 12.72 1.76
CA SER A 31 5.28 12.20 1.13
C SER A 31 4.40 13.35 0.63
N TYR A 32 3.77 13.18 -0.53
CA TYR A 32 2.85 14.18 -1.09
C TYR A 32 1.60 14.41 -0.23
N LEU A 33 1.19 13.41 0.56
CA LEU A 33 0.07 13.52 1.50
C LEU A 33 0.58 13.58 2.93
N SER A 34 0.02 14.51 3.70
CA SER A 34 0.20 14.57 5.14
C SER A 34 -0.43 13.37 5.84
N SER A 35 -0.04 13.11 7.08
CA SER A 35 -0.63 12.02 7.88
C SER A 35 -2.14 12.17 8.06
N ILE A 36 -2.64 13.40 8.17
CA ILE A 36 -4.07 13.68 8.32
C ILE A 36 -4.82 13.35 7.02
N GLN A 37 -4.30 13.79 5.88
CA GLN A 37 -4.91 13.48 4.56
C GLN A 37 -4.92 11.98 4.28
N LYS A 38 -3.88 11.25 4.71
CA LYS A 38 -3.82 9.79 4.63
C LYS A 38 -4.93 9.12 5.44
N GLN A 39 -5.20 9.61 6.65
CA GLN A 39 -6.27 9.10 7.49
C GLN A 39 -7.65 9.39 6.90
N GLN A 40 -7.85 10.59 6.36
CA GLN A 40 -9.09 10.95 5.66
C GLN A 40 -9.32 10.00 4.48
N LEU A 41 -8.32 9.87 3.61
CA LEU A 41 -8.37 8.95 2.47
C LEU A 41 -8.70 7.50 2.88
N SER A 42 -8.11 7.00 3.97
CA SER A 42 -8.42 5.64 4.43
C SER A 42 -9.88 5.49 4.89
N ALA A 43 -10.42 6.47 5.61
CA ALA A 43 -11.80 6.44 6.06
C ALA A 43 -12.78 6.47 4.87
N ASP A 44 -12.51 7.33 3.89
CA ASP A 44 -13.33 7.44 2.68
C ASP A 44 -13.33 6.15 1.86
N ILE A 45 -12.16 5.51 1.71
CA ILE A 45 -12.03 4.22 1.02
C ILE A 45 -12.87 3.15 1.74
N GLU A 46 -12.81 3.09 3.07
CA GLU A 46 -13.61 2.13 3.84
C GLU A 46 -15.11 2.36 3.71
N GLU A 47 -15.56 3.61 3.76
CA GLU A 47 -16.96 3.98 3.59
C GLU A 47 -17.46 3.60 2.19
N GLN A 48 -16.69 3.93 1.16
CA GLN A 48 -17.01 3.56 -0.22
C GLN A 48 -17.05 2.05 -0.44
N CYS A 49 -16.20 1.28 0.24
CA CYS A 49 -16.22 -0.19 0.19
C CYS A 49 -17.45 -0.79 0.89
N LYS A 50 -17.99 -0.12 1.93
CA LYS A 50 -19.16 -0.57 2.69
C LYS A 50 -20.49 -0.14 2.06
N SER A 51 -20.46 0.89 1.22
CA SER A 51 -21.68 1.42 0.60
C SER A 51 -22.35 0.40 -0.33
N SER A 52 -23.63 0.15 -0.11
CA SER A 52 -24.46 -0.74 -0.93
C SER A 52 -24.72 -0.21 -2.34
N SER A 53 -24.46 1.07 -2.61
CA SER A 53 -24.70 1.70 -3.92
C SER A 53 -23.50 1.64 -4.86
N GLY A 54 -22.36 1.08 -4.41
CA GLY A 54 -21.07 1.24 -5.07
C GLY A 54 -20.65 0.06 -5.95
N GLY A 55 -20.22 0.37 -7.18
CA GLY A 55 -19.46 -0.53 -8.03
C GLY A 55 -18.01 -0.72 -7.55
N ARG A 56 -17.17 -1.32 -8.40
CA ARG A 56 -15.75 -1.53 -8.07
C ARG A 56 -15.02 -0.18 -7.94
N LEU A 57 -14.59 0.18 -6.74
CA LEU A 57 -13.69 1.32 -6.51
C LEU A 57 -12.39 1.08 -7.27
N THR A 58 -12.03 1.91 -8.25
CA THR A 58 -10.81 1.77 -9.06
C THR A 58 -9.68 2.68 -8.60
N GLY A 59 -8.43 2.31 -8.91
CA GLY A 59 -7.27 3.19 -8.67
C GLY A 59 -7.42 4.56 -9.34
N ASP A 60 -8.08 4.63 -10.50
CA ASP A 60 -8.41 5.89 -11.19
C ASP A 60 -9.43 6.74 -10.42
N ALA A 61 -10.45 6.11 -9.83
CA ALA A 61 -11.40 6.82 -8.97
C ALA A 61 -10.70 7.39 -7.72
N ILE A 62 -9.76 6.64 -7.13
CA ILE A 62 -8.96 7.09 -5.99
C ILE A 62 -8.03 8.25 -6.39
N LEU A 63 -7.40 8.19 -7.57
CA LEU A 63 -6.60 9.31 -8.11
C LEU A 63 -7.43 10.59 -8.22
N LYS A 64 -8.60 10.50 -8.85
CA LYS A 64 -9.50 11.64 -9.03
C LYS A 64 -9.96 12.20 -7.69
N TYR A 65 -10.28 11.33 -6.74
CA TYR A 65 -10.64 11.75 -5.39
C TYR A 65 -9.51 12.53 -4.72
N ILE A 66 -8.28 12.02 -4.75
CA ILE A 66 -7.11 12.70 -4.16
C ILE A 66 -6.86 14.05 -4.84
N GLN A 67 -6.97 14.10 -6.17
CA GLN A 67 -6.80 15.33 -6.93
C GLN A 67 -7.86 16.37 -6.55
N GLN A 68 -9.13 15.97 -6.46
CA GLN A 68 -10.24 16.87 -6.13
C GLN A 68 -10.20 17.34 -4.67
N GLN A 69 -9.91 16.44 -3.74
CA GLN A 69 -10.01 16.74 -2.31
C GLN A 69 -8.74 17.39 -1.75
N PHE A 70 -7.56 17.01 -2.28
CA PHE A 70 -6.28 17.44 -1.73
C PHE A 70 -5.45 18.29 -2.70
N ASN A 71 -5.89 18.45 -3.95
CA ASN A 71 -5.16 19.16 -5.01
C ASN A 71 -3.72 18.61 -5.20
N VAL A 72 -3.60 17.28 -5.12
CA VAL A 72 -2.34 16.56 -5.28
C VAL A 72 -2.44 15.62 -6.47
N ASP A 73 -1.54 15.79 -7.43
CA ASP A 73 -1.43 14.88 -8.57
C ASP A 73 -0.47 13.73 -8.27
N PHE A 74 -1.00 12.51 -8.36
CA PHE A 74 -0.22 11.28 -8.28
C PHE A 74 -0.08 10.63 -9.65
N HIS A 75 1.07 10.02 -9.88
CA HIS A 75 1.22 9.07 -10.97
C HIS A 75 0.38 7.81 -10.68
N PRO A 76 -0.31 7.18 -11.66
CA PRO A 76 -1.17 6.03 -11.42
C PRO A 76 -0.50 4.87 -10.67
N ASN A 77 0.73 4.53 -11.04
CA ASN A 77 1.51 3.48 -10.33
C ASN A 77 1.82 3.81 -8.86
N ALA A 78 1.84 5.10 -8.49
CA ALA A 78 2.13 5.52 -7.12
C ALA A 78 0.94 5.25 -6.17
N ILE A 79 -0.28 5.15 -6.70
CA ILE A 79 -1.47 4.89 -5.88
C ILE A 79 -1.44 3.50 -5.26
N TYR A 80 -1.01 2.48 -5.99
CA TYR A 80 -0.92 1.13 -5.41
C TYR A 80 0.09 1.07 -4.26
N LYS A 81 1.21 1.77 -4.37
CA LYS A 81 2.20 1.90 -3.28
C LYS A 81 1.63 2.67 -2.10
N LEU A 82 0.88 3.74 -2.36
CA LEU A 82 0.20 4.51 -1.32
C LEU A 82 -0.82 3.64 -0.57
N LEU A 83 -1.63 2.87 -1.30
CA LEU A 83 -2.62 1.96 -0.71
C LEU A 83 -1.96 0.87 0.14
N GLU A 84 -0.87 0.27 -0.34
CA GLU A 84 -0.08 -0.70 0.43
C GLU A 84 0.46 -0.08 1.73
N GLN A 85 0.97 1.15 1.69
CA GLN A 85 1.41 1.89 2.87
C GLN A 85 0.29 2.20 3.87
N LEU A 86 -0.95 2.32 3.38
CA LEU A 86 -2.14 2.52 4.20
C LEU A 86 -2.76 1.20 4.70
N GLY A 87 -2.19 0.05 4.32
CA GLY A 87 -2.67 -1.27 4.71
C GLY A 87 -3.77 -1.85 3.82
N PHE A 88 -4.08 -1.20 2.69
CA PHE A 88 -5.03 -1.72 1.72
C PHE A 88 -4.33 -2.60 0.68
N SER A 89 -5.04 -3.65 0.26
CA SER A 89 -4.64 -4.49 -0.86
C SER A 89 -5.72 -4.50 -1.92
N TRP A 90 -5.30 -4.41 -3.18
CA TRP A 90 -6.21 -4.46 -4.32
C TRP A 90 -6.59 -5.92 -4.59
N VAL A 91 -7.80 -6.31 -4.17
CA VAL A 91 -8.34 -7.65 -4.43
C VAL A 91 -9.52 -7.56 -5.38
N THR A 92 -9.41 -8.28 -6.49
CA THR A 92 -10.57 -8.52 -7.35
C THR A 92 -11.15 -9.89 -7.04
N SER A 93 -12.45 -9.95 -6.75
CA SER A 93 -13.19 -11.20 -6.83
C SER A 93 -12.99 -11.80 -8.22
N ARG A 94 -12.75 -13.11 -8.28
CA ARG A 94 -12.73 -13.83 -9.55
C ARG A 94 -14.14 -13.78 -10.15
N SER A 95 -14.21 -13.66 -11.48
CA SER A 95 -15.48 -13.81 -12.19
C SER A 95 -16.08 -15.19 -11.87
N LYS A 96 -17.34 -15.23 -11.46
CA LYS A 96 -18.07 -16.47 -11.23
C LYS A 96 -18.76 -16.84 -12.54
N HIS A 97 -18.37 -17.96 -13.15
CA HIS A 97 -18.95 -18.36 -14.43
C HIS A 97 -20.44 -18.71 -14.23
N PRO A 98 -21.37 -18.32 -15.11
CA PRO A 98 -22.80 -18.58 -14.91
C PRO A 98 -23.16 -20.06 -14.76
N LYS A 99 -22.37 -20.96 -15.38
CA LYS A 99 -22.53 -22.43 -15.25
C LYS A 99 -21.88 -23.01 -13.99
N GLN A 100 -21.33 -22.19 -13.10
CA GLN A 100 -20.71 -22.64 -11.85
C GLN A 100 -21.80 -22.93 -10.81
N SER A 101 -22.33 -24.16 -10.83
CA SER A 101 -23.24 -24.65 -9.80
C SER A 101 -22.49 -24.96 -8.50
N THR A 102 -23.02 -24.48 -7.38
CA THR A 102 -22.53 -24.81 -6.02
C THR A 102 -22.76 -26.28 -5.68
N GLU A 103 -23.81 -26.90 -6.22
CA GLU A 103 -24.15 -28.30 -5.99
C GLU A 103 -23.12 -29.25 -6.63
N VAL A 104 -22.70 -28.93 -7.86
CA VAL A 104 -21.67 -29.71 -8.59
C VAL A 104 -20.31 -29.65 -7.88
N GLN A 105 -19.95 -28.49 -7.32
CA GLN A 105 -18.71 -28.33 -6.54
C GLN A 105 -18.74 -29.11 -5.21
N ALA A 106 -19.90 -29.15 -4.54
CA ALA A 106 -20.07 -29.91 -3.31
C ALA A 106 -19.99 -31.43 -3.55
N ALA A 107 -20.57 -31.90 -4.67
CA ALA A 107 -20.50 -33.30 -5.08
C ALA A 107 -19.07 -33.74 -5.44
N PHE A 108 -18.30 -32.91 -6.15
CA PHE A 108 -16.91 -33.22 -6.53
C PHE A 108 -15.96 -33.33 -5.33
N LYS A 109 -16.22 -32.61 -4.24
CA LYS A 109 -15.34 -32.61 -3.05
C LYS A 109 -15.37 -33.92 -2.26
N LYS A 110 -16.24 -34.87 -2.61
CA LYS A 110 -16.35 -36.18 -1.96
C LYS A 110 -15.81 -37.29 -2.85
N VAL A 111 -14.51 -37.55 -2.76
CA VAL A 111 -13.95 -38.87 -3.07
C VAL A 111 -13.29 -39.35 -1.78
N PRO A 112 -13.70 -40.50 -1.19
CA PRO A 112 -12.95 -41.09 -0.10
C PRO A 112 -11.55 -41.47 -0.60
N THR A 113 -10.51 -41.10 0.15
CA THR A 113 -9.17 -41.66 -0.02
C THR A 113 -9.21 -43.11 0.47
N GLY A 114 -9.50 -44.04 -0.44
CA GLY A 114 -9.45 -45.47 -0.12
C GLY A 114 -10.35 -46.28 -1.04
N ASN A 115 -9.72 -46.93 -2.02
CA ASN A 115 -10.08 -48.24 -2.58
C ASN A 115 -8.95 -48.59 -3.55
N ASP A 116 -8.32 -49.75 -3.61
CA ASP A 116 -8.30 -51.04 -2.87
C ASP A 116 -7.14 -51.83 -3.57
N PRO A 117 -6.67 -53.03 -3.14
CA PRO A 117 -7.43 -54.13 -2.53
C PRO A 117 -6.93 -54.63 -1.16
#